data_AF-A0A2E0TG09-F1
#
_entry.id   AF-A0A2E0TG09-F1
#
_cell.length_a   1.000
_cell.length_b   1.000
_cell.length_c   1.000
_cell.angle_alpha   90.00
_cell.angle_beta   90.00
_cell.angle_gamma   90.00
#
_symmetry.space_group_name_H-M   'P 1'
#
loop_
_entity.id
_entity.type
_entity.pdbx_description
1 polymer ?
#
loop_
_entity_poly.entity_id
_entity_poly.type
_entity_poly.pdbx_seq_one_letter_code
_entity_poly.pdbx_strand_id
1 'polypeptide(L)'
;MRRTLDLALAEASDERLLGAWVREVLPNPDVGRLRVVVEVGPEVDPDEVLGLLNAAQGHLRAEVAGAIHRKRTPDLMFQVVPRESGAGSREP
;
A
#
# COMPACT_ATOMS: atom_id res chain seq x y z
N MET A 1 -5.72 -8.35 7.95
CA MET A 1 -4.57 -7.56 7.46
C MET A 1 -4.95 -6.64 6.32
N ARG A 2 -5.28 -7.12 5.11
CA ARG A 2 -5.67 -6.24 3.98
C ARG A 2 -6.69 -5.17 4.38
N ARG A 3 -7.77 -5.58 5.06
CA ARG A 3 -8.84 -4.68 5.50
C ARG A 3 -8.42 -3.63 6.52
N THR A 4 -7.44 -3.94 7.38
CA THR A 4 -6.88 -2.97 8.34
C THR A 4 -6.07 -1.90 7.61
N LEU A 5 -5.29 -2.30 6.61
CA LEU A 5 -4.56 -1.35 5.75
C LEU A 5 -5.51 -0.49 4.92
N ASP A 6 -6.58 -1.09 4.40
CA ASP A 6 -7.61 -0.39 3.62
C ASP A 6 -8.29 0.71 4.43
N LEU A 7 -8.67 0.40 5.68
CA LEU A 7 -9.23 1.37 6.63
C LEU A 7 -8.23 2.48 6.98
N ALA A 8 -6.99 2.12 7.30
CA ALA A 8 -5.96 3.10 7.65
C ALA A 8 -5.57 4.00 6.46
N LEU A 9 -5.63 3.49 5.22
CA LEU A 9 -5.50 4.31 4.01
C LEU A 9 -6.72 5.22 3.81
N ALA A 10 -7.92 4.74 4.07
CA ALA A 10 -9.14 5.54 3.96
C ALA A 10 -9.23 6.65 5.02
N GLU A 11 -8.65 6.44 6.20
CA GLU A 11 -8.53 7.47 7.24
C GLU A 11 -7.42 8.50 6.94
N ALA A 12 -6.46 8.15 6.09
CA ALA A 12 -5.46 9.09 5.61
C ALA A 12 -6.15 10.16 4.74
N SER A 13 -6.28 11.38 5.28
CA SER A 13 -6.98 12.50 4.63
C SER A 13 -6.23 13.12 3.43
N ASP A 14 -5.22 12.43 2.89
CA ASP A 14 -4.41 12.90 1.78
C ASP A 14 -5.09 12.54 0.45
N GLU A 15 -5.45 13.54 -0.35
CA GLU A 15 -6.11 13.33 -1.65
C GLU A 15 -5.30 12.44 -2.62
N ARG A 16 -3.97 12.46 -2.48
CA ARG A 16 -3.04 11.65 -3.25
C ARG A 16 -3.14 10.15 -2.93
N LEU A 17 -3.56 9.82 -1.70
CA LEU A 17 -3.84 8.44 -1.29
C LEU A 17 -5.23 7.97 -1.75
N LEU A 18 -6.17 8.87 -2.05
CA LEU A 18 -7.49 8.51 -2.58
C LEU A 18 -7.41 7.86 -3.97
N GLY A 19 -6.35 8.18 -4.73
CA GLY A 19 -6.03 7.55 -6.02
C GLY A 19 -5.12 6.33 -5.92
N ALA A 20 -4.86 5.83 -4.70
CA ALA A 20 -4.02 4.67 -4.43
C ALA A 20 -4.87 3.50 -3.90
N TRP A 21 -4.73 2.33 -4.50
CA TRP A 21 -5.51 1.13 -4.15
C TRP A 21 -4.59 0.01 -3.71
N VAL A 22 -4.90 -0.63 -2.58
CA VAL A 22 -4.16 -1.81 -2.14
C VAL A 22 -4.54 -2.99 -3.02
N ARG A 23 -3.67 -3.31 -3.98
CA ARG A 23 -3.82 -4.46 -4.88
C ARG A 23 -3.72 -5.77 -4.12
N GLU A 24 -2.62 -5.93 -3.37
CA GLU A 24 -2.34 -7.19 -2.69
C GLU A 24 -1.48 -6.98 -1.44
N VAL A 25 -1.70 -7.83 -0.43
CA VAL A 25 -0.88 -7.86 0.78
C VAL A 25 -0.37 -9.28 0.95
N LEU A 26 0.92 -9.47 0.65
CA LEU A 26 1.58 -10.76 0.67
C LEU A 26 2.52 -10.86 1.88
N PRO A 27 2.43 -11.94 2.68
CA PRO A 27 3.48 -12.24 3.64
C PRO A 27 4.77 -12.58 2.88
N ASN A 28 5.86 -11.90 3.23
CA ASN A 28 7.16 -12.25 2.70
C ASN A 28 7.65 -13.52 3.44
N PRO A 29 8.11 -14.57 2.73
CA PRO A 29 8.74 -15.72 3.38
C PRO A 29 10.00 -15.35 4.18
N ASP A 30 10.64 -14.20 3.89
CA ASP A 30 11.65 -13.62 4.76
C ASP A 30 11.02 -13.16 6.09
N VAL A 31 11.49 -13.79 7.17
CA VAL A 31 10.87 -13.80 8.50
C VAL A 31 10.49 -12.40 8.98
N GLY A 32 9.18 -12.10 8.95
CA GLY A 32 8.61 -10.90 9.57
C GLY A 32 8.54 -9.67 8.68
N ARG A 33 8.35 -9.81 7.36
CA ARG A 33 7.99 -8.69 6.48
C ARG A 33 6.66 -8.94 5.78
N LEU A 34 5.89 -7.88 5.55
CA LEU A 34 4.67 -7.88 4.75
C LEU A 34 4.92 -6.98 3.54
N ARG A 35 4.71 -7.53 2.35
CA ARG A 35 4.73 -6.76 1.11
C ARG A 35 3.32 -6.27 0.83
N VAL A 36 3.17 -4.96 0.65
CA VAL A 36 1.93 -4.28 0.31
C VAL A 36 2.09 -3.72 -1.09
N VAL A 37 1.39 -4.29 -2.06
CA VAL A 37 1.37 -3.82 -3.43
C VAL A 37 0.23 -2.81 -3.56
N VAL A 38 0.58 -1.59 -3.94
CA VAL A 38 -0.35 -0.48 -4.12
C VAL A 38 -0.35 -0.08 -5.59
N GLU A 39 -1.53 0.00 -6.19
CA GLU A 39 -1.74 0.48 -7.55
C GLU A 39 -2.17 1.94 -7.51
N VAL A 40 -1.54 2.78 -8.33
CA VAL A 40 -1.88 4.21 -8.43
C VAL A 40 -2.34 4.57 -9.83
N GLY A 41 -3.23 5.55 -9.97
CA GLY A 41 -3.67 6.03 -11.28
C GLY A 41 -2.51 6.62 -12.10
N PRO A 42 -2.65 6.73 -13.45
CA PRO A 42 -1.60 7.27 -14.32
C PRO A 42 -1.29 8.75 -14.07
N GLU A 43 -2.20 9.48 -13.41
CA GLU A 43 -2.04 10.89 -13.05
C GLU A 43 -1.32 11.07 -11.70
N VAL A 44 -1.05 9.97 -10.99
CA VAL A 44 -0.46 9.97 -9.66
C VAL A 44 0.97 9.46 -9.74
N ASP A 45 1.91 10.24 -9.20
CA ASP A 45 3.31 9.84 -9.18
C ASP A 45 3.55 8.72 -8.14
N PRO A 46 4.09 7.55 -8.57
CA PRO A 46 4.33 6.43 -7.66
C PRO A 46 5.33 6.75 -6.55
N ASP A 47 6.33 7.60 -6.81
CA ASP A 47 7.36 7.97 -5.84
C ASP A 47 6.79 8.90 -4.77
N GLU A 48 5.90 9.84 -5.14
CA GLU A 48 5.15 10.65 -4.17
C GLU A 48 4.29 9.78 -3.25
N VAL A 49 3.53 8.84 -3.82
CA VAL A 49 2.68 7.92 -3.02
C VAL A 49 3.55 7.04 -2.14
N LEU A 50 4.68 6.55 -2.63
CA LEU A 50 5.63 5.78 -1.84
C LEU A 50 6.18 6.62 -0.67
N GLY A 51 6.48 7.89 -0.88
CA GLY A 51 6.90 8.82 0.18
C GLY A 51 5.83 9.00 1.26
N LEU A 52 4.57 9.18 0.86
CA LEU A 52 3.43 9.29 1.79
C LEU A 52 3.21 8.00 2.58
N LEU A 53 3.26 6.84 1.91
CA LEU A 53 3.13 5.54 2.55
C LEU A 53 4.27 5.28 3.55
N ASN A 54 5.50 5.68 3.23
CA ASN A 54 6.63 5.60 4.16
C ASN A 54 6.44 6.54 5.36
N ALA A 55 5.91 7.75 5.16
CA ALA A 55 5.59 8.65 6.28
C ALA A 55 4.48 8.07 7.18
N ALA A 56 3.47 7.44 6.58
CA ALA A 56 2.38 6.76 7.30
C ALA A 56 2.79 5.39 7.86
N GLN A 57 3.95 4.83 7.47
CA GLN A 57 4.39 3.49 7.83
C GLN A 57 4.41 3.26 9.34
N GLY A 58 4.86 4.25 10.13
CA GLY A 58 4.89 4.16 11.59
C GLY A 58 3.51 3.93 12.19
N HIS A 59 2.51 4.67 11.70
CA HIS A 59 1.12 4.54 12.13
C HIS A 59 0.50 3.22 11.64
N LEU A 60 0.66 2.89 10.35
CA LEU A 60 0.19 1.64 9.76
C LEU A 60 0.78 0.41 10.47
N ARG A 61 2.05 0.48 10.86
CA ARG A 61 2.73 -0.56 11.62
C ARG A 61 2.13 -0.73 13.02
N ALA A 62 1.75 0.36 13.69
CA ALA A 62 1.08 0.30 14.99
C ALA A 62 -0.32 -0.34 14.89
N GLU A 63 -1.11 0.04 13.88
CA GLU A 63 -2.42 -0.56 13.59
C GLU A 63 -2.31 -2.05 13.29
N VAL A 64 -1.34 -2.44 12.44
CA VAL A 64 -1.06 -3.85 12.15
C VAL A 64 -0.59 -4.60 13.40
N ALA A 65 0.24 -3.99 14.24
CA ALA A 65 0.70 -4.58 15.50
C ALA A 65 -0.47 -4.86 16.45
N GLY A 66 -1.42 -3.93 16.58
CA GLY A 66 -2.62 -4.11 17.39
C GLY A 66 -3.56 -5.17 16.81
N ALA A 67 -3.65 -5.25 15.48
CA ALA A 67 -4.49 -6.22 14.79
C ALA A 67 -3.92 -7.65 14.77
N ILE A 68 -2.62 -7.85 15.05
CA ILE A 68 -2.01 -9.18 15.07
C ILE A 68 -1.55 -9.64 16.44
N HIS A 69 -1.98 -10.85 16.81
CA HIS A 69 -1.49 -11.58 17.97
C HIS A 69 -0.10 -12.22 17.72
N ARG A 70 0.92 -11.44 17.31
CA ARG A 70 2.31 -11.92 17.17
C ARG A 70 3.26 -11.13 18.06
N LYS A 71 4.27 -11.85 18.57
CA LYS A 71 5.30 -11.30 19.48
C LYS A 71 6.18 -10.20 18.86
N ARG A 72 6.19 -10.05 17.53
CA ARG A 72 6.96 -9.04 16.80
C ARG A 72 6.13 -8.51 15.63
N THR A 73 5.97 -7.19 15.57
CA THR A 73 5.35 -6.53 14.43
C THR A 73 6.23 -6.68 13.20
N PRO A 74 5.68 -7.20 12.08
CA PRO A 74 6.41 -7.31 10.84
C PRO A 74 6.71 -5.93 10.24
N ASP A 75 7.78 -5.86 9.45
CA ASP A 75 8.08 -4.67 8.66
C ASP A 75 7.15 -4.58 7.45
N LEU A 76 6.65 -3.38 7.16
CA LEU A 76 5.77 -3.13 6.01
C LEU A 76 6.63 -2.61 4.87
N MET A 77 6.69 -3.37 3.77
CA MET A 77 7.32 -2.93 2.53
C MET A 77 6.25 -2.56 1.52
N PHE A 78 6.21 -1.28 1.16
CA PHE A 78 5.30 -0.76 0.15
C PHE A 78 5.93 -0.86 -1.23
N GLN A 79 5.19 -1.41 -2.18
CA GLN A 79 5.55 -1.44 -3.59
C GLN A 79 4.44 -0.75 -4.37
N VAL A 80 4.71 0.48 -4.83
CA VAL A 80 3.77 1.23 -5.65
C VAL A 80 4.01 0.89 -7.12
N VAL A 81 2.94 0.52 -7.82
CA VAL A 81 2.97 0.24 -9.26
C VAL A 81 1.95 1.11 -9.97
N PRO A 82 2.26 1.63 -11.17
CA PRO A 82 1.27 2.33 -11.96
C PRO A 82 0.19 1.34 -12.38
N ARG A 83 -1.07 1.74 -12.20
CA ARG A 83 -2.20 1.02 -12.77
C ARG A 83 -2.10 1.21 -14.27
N GLU A 84 -1.92 0.09 -14.95
CA GLU A 84 -1.92 0.04 -16.41
C GLU A 84 -3.32 0.46 -16.86
N SER A 85 -3.54 1.75 -17.10
CA SER A 85 -4.69 2.19 -17.88
C SER A 85 -4.55 1.48 -19.20
N GLY A 86 -5.46 0.56 -19.51
CA GLY A 86 -5.47 -0.19 -20.75
C GLY A 86 -5.63 0.74 -21.95
N ALA A 87 -4.58 1.48 -22.32
CA ALA A 87 -4.40 2.13 -23.60
C ALA A 87 -3.79 1.09 -24.55
N GLY A 88 -4.52 0.00 -24.73
CA GLY A 88 -4.22 -1.10 -25.63
C GLY A 88 -5.32 -1.27 -26.68
N SER A 89 -5.91 -0.18 -27.14
CA SER A 89 -6.71 -0.16 -28.38
C SER A 89 -6.10 0.87 -29.31
N ARG A 90 -5.12 0.43 -30.08
CA ARG A 90 -4.74 1.08 -31.34
C ARG A 90 -4.49 -0.01 -32.37
N GLU A 91 -5.59 -0.53 -32.91
CA GLU A 91 -5.60 -1.31 -34.15
C GLU A 91 -5.41 -0.34 -35.32
N PRO A 92 -4.44 -0.57 -36.25
CA PRO A 92 -4.44 0.05 -37.57
C PRO A 92 -5.37 -0.68 -38.54
#